data_AF-A0A8H5CR41-F1
#
_entry.id   AF-A0A8H5CR41-F1
#
_cell.length_a   1.000
_cell.length_b   1.000
_cell.length_c   1.000
_cell.angle_alpha   90.00
_cell.angle_beta   90.00
_cell.angle_gamma   90.00
#
_symmetry.space_group_name_H-M   'P 1'
#
loop_
_entity.id
_entity.type
_entity.pdbx_description
1 polymer ?
#
loop_
_entity_poly.entity_id
_entity_poly.type
_entity_poly.pdbx_seq_one_letter_code
_entity_poly.pdbx_strand_id
1 'polypeptide(L)'
;MTSLNRRPTRFLGLALSPLVTWPTSSDFFLSSTLSRREILVDNATFKICSTTAYPSTGITTLNSKSVTEEDTFMRNFTTVTFFNLSTTTTHAPHSSQSFSEPSRPDLFYHIVQAPTPISKTLPAYALSFSSEKPPSSLSTTIIGWLPAQEKAREGTPGSQSNAGDATLADFVVNPAFVDVLHSAIKDGLTEGVDEIQKAGAMQTVEGWMHIHDERNLPALNRIGEPDDIIGTVLVENSEIRPETYQPMPAYRLVTADGLMQLTPGLAQKLKDTLAKIAEAEKSSLS
;
A
#
# COMPACT_ATOMS: atom_id res chain seq x y z
N MET A 1 -59.03 48.02 3.09
CA MET A 1 -58.52 49.30 2.56
C MET A 1 -58.27 50.28 3.70
N THR A 2 -57.07 50.29 4.28
CA THR A 2 -56.44 51.52 4.81
C THR A 2 -54.96 51.23 5.07
N SER A 3 -54.13 52.02 4.42
CA SER A 3 -52.67 52.03 4.46
C SER A 3 -52.20 52.86 5.66
N LEU A 4 -51.18 52.41 6.38
CA LEU A 4 -50.31 53.32 7.12
C LEU A 4 -48.87 52.82 7.17
N ASN A 5 -48.12 53.55 6.37
CA ASN A 5 -46.70 53.57 6.06
C ASN A 5 -45.86 54.06 7.26
N ARG A 6 -44.81 53.31 7.67
CA ARG A 6 -43.60 53.87 8.33
C ARG A 6 -42.37 53.00 8.04
N ARG A 7 -41.44 53.56 7.27
CA ARG A 7 -39.98 53.27 7.28
C ARG A 7 -39.27 54.44 8.00
N PRO A 8 -37.94 54.48 8.12
CA PRO A 8 -37.02 53.51 8.74
C PRO A 8 -36.10 54.22 9.77
N THR A 9 -35.46 53.49 10.68
CA THR A 9 -34.36 54.03 11.49
C THR A 9 -33.07 53.27 11.22
N ARG A 10 -32.11 53.98 10.64
CA ARG A 10 -30.71 53.57 10.48
C ARG A 10 -30.04 53.58 11.86
N PHE A 11 -29.32 52.52 12.20
CA PHE A 11 -28.24 52.57 13.19
C PHE A 11 -26.93 52.29 12.48
N LEU A 12 -26.05 53.29 12.46
CA LEU A 12 -24.62 53.12 12.20
C LEU A 12 -23.97 52.56 13.47
N GLY A 13 -23.14 51.54 13.32
CA GLY A 13 -22.29 51.00 14.37
C GLY A 13 -21.07 50.35 13.74
N LEU A 14 -20.07 51.17 13.43
CA LEU A 14 -18.71 50.75 13.08
C LEU A 14 -18.04 50.16 14.33
N ALA A 15 -17.52 48.94 14.24
CA ALA A 15 -16.52 48.44 15.18
C ALA A 15 -15.45 47.67 14.40
N LEU A 16 -14.22 48.12 14.62
CA LEU A 16 -12.99 47.77 13.95
C LEU A 16 -12.50 46.36 14.33
N SER A 17 -12.03 45.63 13.33
CA SER A 17 -11.28 44.37 13.48
C SER A 17 -9.89 44.63 14.09
N PRO A 18 -9.39 43.80 15.02
CA PRO A 18 -7.98 43.79 15.36
C PRO A 18 -7.17 42.94 14.38
N LEU A 19 -6.16 43.59 13.80
CA LEU A 19 -5.11 43.01 12.96
C LEU A 19 -4.19 42.14 13.83
N VAL A 20 -4.17 40.82 13.60
CA VAL A 20 -3.20 39.91 14.23
C VAL A 20 -1.94 39.92 13.37
N THR A 21 -0.89 40.56 13.88
CA THR A 21 0.44 40.59 13.26
C THR A 21 1.25 39.37 13.68
N TRP A 22 1.72 38.61 12.69
CA TRP A 22 2.65 37.50 12.85
C TRP A 22 4.08 38.04 13.00
N PRO A 23 4.88 37.57 13.98
CA PRO A 23 6.31 37.83 13.99
C PRO A 23 7.02 36.88 13.01
N THR A 24 7.66 37.45 12.00
CA THR A 24 8.74 36.82 11.24
C THR A 24 10.01 36.86 12.06
N SER A 25 10.61 35.70 12.35
CA SER A 25 12.00 35.61 12.79
C SER A 25 12.70 34.51 12.03
N SER A 26 13.56 34.94 11.11
CA SER A 26 14.76 34.23 10.71
C SER A 26 15.73 34.13 11.90
N ASP A 27 16.69 33.22 11.75
CA ASP A 27 17.95 33.10 12.51
C ASP A 27 17.90 32.37 13.85
N PHE A 28 18.02 31.04 13.78
CA PHE A 28 18.79 30.28 14.78
C PHE A 28 19.66 29.24 14.06
N PHE A 29 20.88 29.66 13.72
CA PHE A 29 22.03 28.78 13.49
C PHE A 29 22.73 28.61 14.84
N LEU A 30 22.67 27.42 15.44
CA LEU A 30 23.70 26.97 16.37
C LEU A 30 24.00 25.49 16.15
N SER A 31 25.27 25.28 15.85
CA SER A 31 25.98 24.02 15.76
C SER A 31 25.88 23.22 17.06
N SER A 32 25.54 21.94 16.95
CA SER A 32 25.90 20.95 17.98
C SER A 32 26.34 19.65 17.30
N THR A 33 27.63 19.38 17.47
CA THR A 33 28.37 18.19 17.10
C THR A 33 27.67 16.89 17.52
N LEU A 34 27.25 16.07 16.56
CA LEU A 34 26.78 14.72 16.82
C LEU A 34 27.96 13.73 16.77
N SER A 35 28.19 13.11 17.92
CA SER A 35 29.13 12.02 18.15
C SER A 35 28.73 10.79 17.33
N ARG A 36 29.67 10.34 16.49
CA ARG A 36 29.59 9.16 15.63
C ARG A 36 29.60 7.91 16.50
N ARG A 37 28.44 7.31 16.73
CA ARG A 37 28.33 5.89 17.13
C ARG A 37 28.13 5.06 15.87
N GLU A 38 29.20 4.40 15.45
CA GLU A 38 29.17 3.32 14.48
C GLU A 38 28.31 2.19 15.06
N ILE A 39 27.14 1.95 14.45
CA ILE A 39 26.39 0.71 14.62
C ILE A 39 26.82 -0.17 13.46
N LEU A 40 27.66 -1.14 13.78
CA LEU A 40 27.98 -2.27 12.92
C LEU A 40 26.67 -3.06 12.74
N VAL A 41 26.11 -3.02 11.53
CA VAL A 41 25.03 -3.95 11.15
C VAL A 41 25.71 -5.11 10.43
N ASP A 42 25.77 -6.25 11.11
CA ASP A 42 26.28 -7.49 10.56
C ASP A 42 25.41 -7.93 9.36
N ASN A 43 26.05 -8.05 8.19
CA ASN A 43 25.44 -8.62 7.00
C ASN A 43 25.17 -10.11 7.22
N ALA A 44 23.92 -10.48 7.48
CA ALA A 44 23.47 -11.86 7.45
C ALA A 44 23.60 -12.41 6.01
N THR A 45 24.58 -13.29 5.81
CA THR A 45 24.79 -14.02 4.55
C THR A 45 24.04 -15.34 4.66
N PHE A 46 22.98 -15.55 3.87
CA PHE A 46 22.27 -16.83 3.81
C PHE A 46 22.82 -17.69 2.67
N LYS A 47 23.33 -18.86 3.02
CA LYS A 47 23.94 -19.85 2.12
C LYS A 47 22.95 -21.00 1.94
N ILE A 48 22.49 -21.25 0.71
CA ILE A 48 21.61 -22.40 0.42
C ILE A 48 22.46 -23.58 -0.04
N CYS A 49 22.38 -24.67 0.72
CA CYS A 49 23.00 -25.96 0.42
C CYS A 49 22.07 -26.75 -0.51
N SER A 50 22.56 -27.19 -1.66
CA SER A 50 21.85 -28.07 -2.58
C SER A 50 22.03 -29.53 -2.15
N THR A 51 20.96 -30.17 -1.66
CA THR A 51 20.96 -31.62 -1.44
C THR A 51 20.35 -32.32 -2.66
N THR A 52 21.20 -33.05 -3.37
CA THR A 52 20.86 -33.95 -4.47
C THR A 52 20.03 -35.14 -3.98
N ALA A 53 18.91 -35.41 -4.65
CA ALA A 53 18.04 -36.54 -4.38
C ALA A 53 18.64 -37.86 -4.92
N TYR A 54 18.57 -38.92 -4.12
CA TYR A 54 18.71 -40.32 -4.54
C TYR A 54 17.35 -41.04 -4.42
N PRO A 55 17.09 -42.08 -5.23
CA PRO A 55 15.76 -42.71 -5.30
C PRO A 55 15.61 -43.79 -4.21
N SER A 56 14.44 -43.90 -3.59
CA SER A 56 14.10 -45.00 -2.69
C SER A 56 13.03 -45.92 -3.27
N THR A 57 13.37 -47.21 -3.38
CA THR A 57 12.46 -48.35 -3.47
C THR A 57 11.90 -48.74 -2.10
N GLY A 58 10.59 -49.01 -2.04
CA GLY A 58 10.05 -50.17 -1.30
C GLY A 58 9.39 -50.00 0.09
N ILE A 59 8.14 -50.48 0.17
CA ILE A 59 7.53 -51.36 1.21
C ILE A 59 6.90 -50.74 2.50
N THR A 60 5.56 -50.78 2.51
CA THR A 60 4.58 -51.36 3.47
C THR A 60 4.64 -51.20 5.02
N THR A 61 3.48 -50.73 5.55
CA THR A 61 2.72 -51.12 6.78
C THR A 61 3.04 -50.62 8.22
N LEU A 62 1.91 -50.23 8.87
CA LEU A 62 1.46 -50.42 10.28
C LEU A 62 1.87 -49.44 11.41
N ASN A 63 0.84 -48.70 11.85
CA ASN A 63 0.22 -48.69 13.19
C ASN A 63 0.78 -47.83 14.37
N SER A 64 -0.18 -47.13 14.99
CA SER A 64 -0.42 -46.85 16.43
C SER A 64 0.41 -45.85 17.26
N LYS A 65 -0.37 -44.95 17.89
CA LYS A 65 -0.35 -44.47 19.30
C LYS A 65 0.73 -43.51 19.84
N SER A 66 0.27 -42.27 20.06
CA SER A 66 0.24 -41.47 21.32
C SER A 66 1.52 -41.07 22.09
N VAL A 67 1.49 -39.80 22.55
CA VAL A 67 1.94 -39.21 23.85
C VAL A 67 3.03 -38.10 23.78
N THR A 68 2.65 -36.93 24.34
CA THR A 68 3.36 -35.82 25.04
C THR A 68 4.45 -34.92 24.43
N GLU A 69 4.15 -33.62 24.55
CA GLU A 69 4.92 -32.48 25.13
C GLU A 69 6.17 -31.86 24.47
N GLU A 70 6.14 -30.52 24.60
CA GLU A 70 7.18 -29.49 24.59
C GLU A 70 7.73 -28.88 23.28
N ASP A 71 7.54 -27.55 23.24
CA ASP A 71 8.45 -26.50 22.77
C ASP A 71 9.20 -26.72 21.46
N THR A 72 8.79 -26.00 20.41
CA THR A 72 9.69 -25.04 19.76
C THR A 72 8.88 -23.96 19.04
N PHE A 73 9.01 -22.73 19.53
CA PHE A 73 8.67 -21.49 18.82
C PHE A 73 9.57 -21.36 17.59
N MET A 74 9.07 -21.76 16.41
CA MET A 74 9.68 -21.44 15.13
C MET A 74 8.78 -20.45 14.40
N ARG A 75 9.23 -19.20 14.35
CA ARG A 75 8.68 -18.17 13.48
C ARG A 75 8.81 -18.65 12.04
N ASN A 76 7.69 -18.91 11.38
CA ASN A 76 7.65 -19.14 9.95
C ASN A 76 7.96 -17.81 9.26
N PHE A 77 9.21 -17.65 8.81
CA PHE A 77 9.55 -16.58 7.87
C PHE A 77 8.96 -16.96 6.51
N THR A 78 7.87 -16.30 6.12
CA THR A 78 7.32 -16.40 4.77
C THR A 78 8.34 -15.80 3.80
N THR A 79 9.07 -16.67 3.10
CA THR A 79 10.04 -16.29 2.08
C THR A 79 9.27 -15.84 0.84
N VAL A 80 9.26 -14.53 0.57
CA VAL A 80 8.78 -14.00 -0.72
C VAL A 80 9.80 -14.45 -1.78
N THR A 81 9.38 -15.38 -2.65
CA THR A 81 10.23 -15.95 -3.69
C THR A 81 9.93 -15.23 -5.00
N PHE A 82 10.80 -14.30 -5.41
CA PHE A 82 10.73 -13.71 -6.75
C PHE A 82 11.39 -14.67 -7.75
N PHE A 83 10.73 -14.89 -8.89
CA PHE A 83 11.11 -15.91 -9.87
C PHE A 83 12.20 -15.44 -10.83
N ASN A 84 13.07 -16.39 -11.16
CA ASN A 84 14.18 -16.27 -12.10
C ASN A 84 13.66 -16.41 -13.56
N LEU A 85 13.74 -15.33 -14.35
CA LEU A 85 13.26 -15.30 -15.73
C LEU A 85 14.38 -15.71 -16.70
N SER A 86 14.42 -16.97 -17.11
CA SER A 86 15.31 -17.41 -18.20
C SER A 86 14.77 -16.94 -19.55
N THR A 87 15.35 -15.88 -20.11
CA THR A 87 15.03 -15.42 -21.48
C THR A 87 15.74 -16.29 -22.51
N THR A 88 15.04 -17.27 -23.08
CA THR A 88 15.47 -17.84 -24.38
C THR A 88 15.09 -16.88 -25.49
N THR A 89 16.12 -16.31 -26.12
CA THR A 89 16.04 -15.42 -27.28
C THR A 89 15.37 -16.10 -28.48
N THR A 90 14.15 -15.66 -28.81
CA THR A 90 13.61 -15.77 -30.18
C THR A 90 12.76 -14.54 -30.47
N HIS A 91 13.14 -13.77 -31.48
CA HIS A 91 12.43 -12.58 -31.97
C HIS A 91 10.96 -12.92 -32.29
N ALA A 92 10.03 -12.37 -31.51
CA ALA A 92 8.59 -12.35 -31.77
C ALA A 92 8.04 -10.94 -31.48
N PRO A 93 7.03 -10.46 -32.23
CA PRO A 93 6.51 -9.11 -32.09
C PRO A 93 5.84 -8.92 -30.72
N HIS A 94 6.11 -7.77 -30.09
CA HIS A 94 5.60 -7.28 -28.81
C HIS A 94 4.23 -7.85 -28.40
N SER A 95 4.23 -8.91 -27.59
CA SER A 95 3.01 -9.42 -26.98
C SER A 95 2.75 -8.68 -25.66
N SER A 96 1.48 -8.33 -25.48
CA SER A 96 0.89 -7.66 -24.32
C SER A 96 1.06 -8.48 -23.03
N GLN A 97 2.26 -8.53 -22.47
CA GLN A 97 2.53 -9.37 -21.31
C GLN A 97 2.03 -8.67 -20.04
N SER A 98 0.78 -8.96 -19.71
CA SER A 98 0.26 -8.83 -18.35
C SER A 98 0.30 -10.21 -17.70
N PHE A 99 0.73 -10.31 -16.45
CA PHE A 99 0.74 -11.58 -15.72
C PHE A 99 0.31 -11.37 -14.27
N SER A 100 -0.33 -12.38 -13.69
CA SER A 100 -0.84 -12.36 -12.32
C SER A 100 0.25 -12.73 -11.31
N GLU A 101 0.20 -12.15 -10.12
CA GLU A 101 1.02 -12.55 -8.98
C GLU A 101 0.54 -13.90 -8.42
N PRO A 102 1.39 -14.95 -8.36
CA PRO A 102 0.95 -16.29 -7.93
C PRO A 102 0.44 -16.35 -6.49
N SER A 103 1.04 -15.55 -5.61
CA SER A 103 0.66 -15.47 -4.19
C SER A 103 -0.59 -14.61 -3.96
N ARG A 104 -0.95 -13.78 -4.95
CA ARG A 104 -2.04 -12.80 -4.89
C ARG A 104 -2.71 -12.67 -6.26
N PRO A 105 -3.68 -13.53 -6.59
CA PRO A 105 -4.30 -13.58 -7.92
C PRO A 105 -5.11 -12.33 -8.27
N ASP A 106 -5.33 -11.45 -7.30
CA ASP A 106 -5.95 -10.14 -7.49
C ASP A 106 -4.97 -9.05 -7.95
N LEU A 107 -3.67 -9.36 -8.05
CA LEU A 107 -2.63 -8.44 -8.49
C LEU A 107 -2.04 -8.85 -9.84
N PHE A 108 -1.82 -7.84 -10.69
CA PHE A 108 -1.32 -8.01 -12.05
C PHE A 108 -0.19 -7.05 -12.34
N TYR A 109 0.87 -7.56 -12.97
CA TYR A 109 1.96 -6.77 -13.52
C TYR A 109 1.72 -6.55 -15.00
N HIS A 110 1.92 -5.32 -15.45
CA HIS A 110 1.79 -4.93 -16.86
C HIS A 110 3.06 -4.24 -17.32
N ILE A 111 3.61 -4.67 -18.45
CA ILE A 111 4.71 -3.92 -19.07
C ILE A 111 4.16 -2.63 -19.69
N VAL A 112 4.61 -1.48 -19.18
CA VAL A 112 4.30 -0.15 -19.70
C VAL A 112 5.56 0.49 -20.30
N GLN A 113 5.37 1.21 -21.40
CA GLN A 113 6.45 1.90 -22.09
C GLN A 113 6.71 3.25 -21.42
N ALA A 114 7.95 3.73 -21.57
CA ALA A 114 8.32 5.06 -21.14
C ALA A 114 7.51 6.14 -21.90
N PRO A 115 7.27 7.33 -21.29
CA PRO A 115 7.76 7.76 -19.98
C PRO A 115 6.97 7.19 -18.81
N THR A 116 7.69 6.85 -17.73
CA THR A 116 7.16 6.46 -16.42
C THR A 116 7.84 7.26 -15.31
N PRO A 117 7.31 7.30 -14.08
CA PRO A 117 7.97 7.99 -12.95
C PRO A 117 9.34 7.40 -12.59
N ILE A 118 9.61 6.14 -12.93
CA ILE A 118 10.90 5.47 -12.68
C ILE A 118 11.92 5.78 -13.78
N SER A 119 11.48 5.83 -15.04
CA SER A 119 12.38 6.08 -16.17
C SER A 119 11.69 6.78 -17.33
N LYS A 120 12.41 7.75 -17.91
CA LYS A 120 11.98 8.48 -19.11
C LYS A 120 12.21 7.72 -20.41
N THR A 121 13.03 6.68 -20.39
CA THR A 121 13.50 5.98 -21.59
C THR A 121 13.31 4.47 -21.53
N LEU A 122 13.20 3.89 -20.33
CA LEU A 122 13.12 2.44 -20.14
C LEU A 122 11.70 2.02 -19.74
N PRO A 123 11.24 0.83 -20.17
CA PRO A 123 9.97 0.28 -19.73
C PRO A 123 9.97 -0.03 -18.24
N ALA A 124 8.78 -0.10 -17.66
CA ALA A 124 8.55 -0.45 -16.26
C ALA A 124 7.43 -1.50 -16.16
N TYR A 125 7.44 -2.27 -15.09
CA TYR A 125 6.28 -3.04 -14.66
C TYR A 125 5.36 -2.11 -13.87
N ALA A 126 4.13 -1.92 -14.33
CA ALA A 126 3.06 -1.27 -13.59
C ALA A 126 2.24 -2.34 -12.86
N LEU A 127 2.03 -2.16 -11.56
CA LEU A 127 1.21 -3.05 -10.73
C LEU A 127 -0.22 -2.54 -10.66
N SER A 128 -1.22 -3.41 -10.84
CA SER A 128 -2.64 -3.04 -10.77
C SER A 128 -3.50 -4.16 -10.18
N PHE A 129 -4.74 -3.82 -9.77
CA PHE A 129 -5.75 -4.80 -9.35
C PHE A 129 -6.59 -5.38 -10.51
N SER A 130 -6.31 -4.95 -11.75
CA SER A 130 -7.07 -5.33 -12.94
C SER A 130 -6.26 -6.31 -13.78
N SER A 131 -6.92 -7.35 -14.30
CA SER A 131 -6.31 -8.23 -15.31
C SER A 131 -6.11 -7.51 -16.64
N GLU A 132 -6.88 -6.46 -16.90
CA GLU A 132 -6.73 -5.63 -18.09
C GLU A 132 -5.59 -4.63 -17.94
N LYS A 133 -4.90 -4.35 -19.05
CA LYS A 133 -3.84 -3.35 -19.08
C LYS A 133 -4.39 -1.97 -18.68
N PRO A 134 -3.67 -1.21 -17.83
CA PRO A 134 -4.02 0.17 -17.51
C PRO A 134 -4.17 1.04 -18.77
N PRO A 135 -5.12 1.98 -18.80
CA PRO A 135 -5.39 2.85 -19.96
C PRO A 135 -4.18 3.64 -20.47
N SER A 136 -3.26 4.01 -19.59
CA SER A 136 -2.01 4.70 -19.92
C SER A 136 -0.87 4.31 -18.95
N SER A 137 0.38 4.67 -19.28
CA SER A 137 1.55 4.40 -18.41
C SER A 137 1.53 5.19 -17.09
N LEU A 138 0.70 6.23 -17.01
CA LEU A 138 0.51 7.13 -15.86
C LEU A 138 -0.92 7.03 -15.30
N SER A 139 -1.66 5.97 -15.64
CA SER A 139 -3.04 5.78 -15.20
C SER A 139 -3.15 5.81 -13.67
N THR A 140 -4.24 6.42 -13.18
CA THR A 140 -4.57 6.46 -11.76
C THR A 140 -4.83 5.06 -11.19
N THR A 141 -5.12 4.09 -12.06
CA THR A 141 -5.39 2.69 -11.68
C THR A 141 -4.13 1.89 -11.35
N ILE A 142 -2.94 2.44 -11.63
CA ILE A 142 -1.66 1.83 -11.32
C ILE A 142 -1.33 2.09 -9.85
N ILE A 143 -1.06 1.02 -9.11
CA ILE A 143 -0.66 1.06 -7.69
C ILE A 143 0.75 1.66 -7.55
N GLY A 144 1.64 1.25 -8.44
CA GLY A 144 3.00 1.76 -8.54
C GLY A 144 3.79 1.05 -9.63
N TRP A 145 5.07 1.37 -9.72
CA TRP A 145 5.96 0.88 -10.76
C TRP A 145 7.18 0.16 -10.19
N LEU A 146 7.74 -0.74 -10.97
CA LEU A 146 9.04 -1.39 -10.77
C LEU A 146 9.87 -1.32 -12.07
N PRO A 147 11.20 -1.23 -12.00
CA PRO A 147 12.04 -1.28 -13.19
C PRO A 147 11.87 -2.64 -13.90
N ALA A 148 11.66 -2.62 -15.22
CA ALA A 148 11.54 -3.85 -16.01
C ALA A 148 12.88 -4.39 -16.54
N GLN A 149 13.96 -3.63 -16.35
CA GLN A 149 15.31 -4.04 -16.73
C GLN A 149 16.20 -4.15 -15.51
N GLU A 150 17.09 -5.14 -15.56
CA GLU A 150 18.15 -5.35 -14.57
C GLU A 150 18.97 -4.06 -14.44
N LYS A 151 19.05 -3.51 -13.22
CA LYS A 151 20.04 -2.48 -12.93
C LYS A 151 21.41 -3.15 -13.05
N ALA A 152 22.09 -2.95 -14.18
CA ALA A 152 23.52 -3.27 -14.30
C ALA A 152 24.26 -2.43 -13.26
N ARG A 153 24.53 -3.01 -12.08
CA ARG A 153 25.36 -2.36 -11.06
C ARG A 153 26.79 -2.34 -11.60
N GLU A 154 27.26 -1.18 -12.06
CA GLU A 154 28.68 -0.94 -12.27
C GLU A 154 29.41 -0.98 -10.92
N GLY A 155 30.27 -1.98 -10.74
CA GLY A 155 31.28 -2.00 -9.67
C GLY A 155 31.02 -2.97 -8.53
N THR A 156 31.54 -4.19 -8.66
CA THR A 156 32.48 -4.86 -7.73
C THR A 156 32.56 -6.35 -8.13
N PRO A 157 33.68 -6.82 -8.72
CA PRO A 157 33.85 -8.24 -9.01
C PRO A 157 34.02 -8.99 -7.68
N GLY A 158 32.98 -9.71 -7.26
CA GLY A 158 33.05 -10.55 -6.06
C GLY A 158 31.79 -10.59 -5.18
N SER A 159 30.81 -9.69 -5.39
CA SER A 159 29.54 -9.77 -4.65
C SER A 159 28.52 -10.60 -5.42
N GLN A 160 28.45 -11.90 -5.13
CA GLN A 160 27.42 -12.84 -5.61
C GLN A 160 26.06 -12.59 -4.93
N SER A 161 25.57 -11.34 -4.91
CA SER A 161 24.14 -11.10 -4.78
C SER A 161 23.56 -11.23 -6.18
N ASN A 162 22.61 -12.15 -6.40
CA ASN A 162 21.89 -12.30 -7.66
C ASN A 162 21.50 -10.91 -8.21
N ALA A 163 22.23 -10.47 -9.23
CA ALA A 163 22.08 -9.17 -9.84
C ALA A 163 21.01 -9.33 -10.92
N GLY A 164 19.79 -8.82 -10.69
CA GLY A 164 18.75 -8.81 -11.72
C GLY A 164 17.38 -8.40 -11.23
N ASP A 165 17.00 -8.78 -10.01
CA ASP A 165 15.60 -8.66 -9.59
C ASP A 165 15.27 -7.28 -8.99
N ALA A 166 14.14 -6.71 -9.41
CA ALA A 166 13.59 -5.50 -8.82
C ALA A 166 13.26 -5.77 -7.35
N THR A 167 13.75 -4.90 -6.45
CA THR A 167 13.54 -5.03 -5.01
C THR A 167 12.39 -4.14 -4.53
N LEU A 168 11.92 -4.37 -3.30
CA LEU A 168 10.95 -3.47 -2.65
C LEU A 168 11.44 -2.01 -2.61
N ALA A 169 12.75 -1.79 -2.55
CA ALA A 169 13.35 -0.45 -2.56
C ALA A 169 13.26 0.25 -3.93
N ASP A 170 13.00 -0.50 -5.00
CA ASP A 170 12.83 0.03 -6.35
C ASP A 170 11.35 0.37 -6.67
N PHE A 171 10.42 0.06 -5.76
CA PHE A 171 9.00 0.33 -5.94
C PHE A 171 8.71 1.82 -5.80
N VAL A 172 8.13 2.41 -6.86
CA VAL A 172 7.66 3.80 -6.82
C VAL A 172 6.14 3.80 -6.76
N VAL A 173 5.61 4.28 -5.63
CA VAL A 173 4.16 4.41 -5.39
C VAL A 173 3.55 5.47 -6.30
N ASN A 174 2.35 5.19 -6.82
CA ASN A 174 1.55 6.20 -7.51
C ASN A 174 0.74 7.05 -6.51
N PRO A 175 1.05 8.35 -6.35
CA PRO A 175 0.29 9.20 -5.42
C PRO A 175 -1.18 9.34 -5.81
N ALA A 176 -1.50 9.36 -7.12
CA ALA A 176 -2.88 9.48 -7.58
C ALA A 176 -3.73 8.26 -7.19
N PHE A 177 -3.10 7.08 -7.15
CA PHE A 177 -3.75 5.87 -6.66
C PHE A 177 -3.98 5.92 -5.14
N VAL A 178 -3.04 6.48 -4.36
CA VAL A 178 -3.19 6.64 -2.91
C VAL A 178 -4.37 7.57 -2.58
N ASP A 179 -4.57 8.63 -3.35
CA ASP A 179 -5.73 9.51 -3.20
C ASP A 179 -7.04 8.75 -3.45
N VAL A 180 -7.09 7.92 -4.50
CA VAL A 180 -8.24 7.06 -4.82
C VAL A 180 -8.47 6.02 -3.74
N LEU A 181 -7.41 5.41 -3.19
CA LEU A 181 -7.50 4.45 -2.08
C LEU A 181 -8.24 5.07 -0.89
N HIS A 182 -7.79 6.24 -0.44
CA HIS A 182 -8.38 6.92 0.71
C HIS A 182 -9.81 7.39 0.42
N SER A 183 -10.10 7.88 -0.80
CA SER A 183 -11.45 8.23 -1.21
C SER A 183 -12.37 6.99 -1.21
N ALA A 184 -11.93 5.87 -1.78
CA ALA A 184 -12.71 4.65 -1.85
C ALA A 184 -12.99 4.06 -0.47
N ILE A 185 -12.03 4.13 0.46
CA ILE A 185 -12.25 3.72 1.85
C ILE A 185 -13.31 4.61 2.50
N LYS A 186 -13.17 5.94 2.40
CA LYS A 186 -14.16 6.87 2.95
C LYS A 186 -15.57 6.63 2.39
N ASP A 187 -15.68 6.43 1.08
CA ASP A 187 -16.95 6.12 0.42
C ASP A 187 -17.50 4.76 0.87
N GLY A 188 -16.65 3.74 1.00
CA GLY A 188 -17.03 2.42 1.50
C GLY A 188 -17.54 2.44 2.94
N LEU A 189 -16.91 3.25 3.80
CA LEU A 189 -17.38 3.49 5.16
C LEU A 189 -18.72 4.24 5.19
N THR A 190 -18.90 5.20 4.28
CA THR A 190 -20.16 5.95 4.12
C THR A 190 -21.32 5.07 3.67
N GLU A 191 -21.05 4.18 2.71
CA GLU A 191 -22.03 3.22 2.20
C GLU A 191 -22.23 2.02 3.13
N GLY A 192 -21.36 1.85 4.13
CA GLY A 192 -21.40 0.71 5.04
C GLY A 192 -21.25 -0.62 4.30
N VAL A 193 -20.33 -0.71 3.32
CA VAL A 193 -20.15 -1.93 2.52
C VAL A 193 -19.36 -3.03 3.24
N ASP A 194 -18.80 -2.72 4.41
CA ASP A 194 -17.89 -3.61 5.12
C ASP A 194 -18.40 -3.95 6.53
N GLU A 195 -18.80 -5.20 6.71
CA GLU A 195 -19.28 -5.75 7.97
C GLU A 195 -18.19 -5.85 9.05
N ILE A 196 -16.91 -5.98 8.65
CA ILE A 196 -15.79 -6.06 9.61
C ILE A 196 -15.62 -4.72 10.32
N GLN A 197 -15.68 -3.61 9.57
CA GLN A 197 -15.57 -2.27 10.16
C GLN A 197 -16.79 -1.94 11.02
N LYS A 198 -18.00 -2.33 10.58
CA LYS A 198 -19.21 -2.19 11.40
C LYS A 198 -19.10 -2.94 12.72
N ALA A 199 -18.63 -4.19 12.69
CA ALA A 199 -18.42 -4.97 13.90
C ALA A 199 -17.36 -4.32 14.82
N GLY A 200 -16.29 -3.75 14.25
CA GLY A 200 -15.30 -2.98 15.00
C GLY A 200 -15.89 -1.75 15.70
N ALA A 201 -16.77 -1.01 15.02
CA ALA A 201 -17.47 0.12 15.61
C ALA A 201 -18.42 -0.29 16.75
N MET A 202 -19.13 -1.41 16.57
CA MET A 202 -19.97 -2.00 17.61
C MET A 202 -19.19 -2.36 18.88
N GLN A 203 -17.94 -2.80 18.74
CA GLN A 203 -17.07 -3.11 19.87
C GLN A 203 -16.47 -1.85 20.52
N THR A 204 -16.17 -0.83 19.72
CA THR A 204 -15.58 0.43 20.20
C THR A 204 -16.57 1.26 21.00
N VAL A 205 -17.85 1.26 20.58
CA VAL A 205 -18.97 2.04 21.15
C VAL A 205 -18.81 3.55 21.03
N GLU A 206 -17.70 4.12 21.50
CA GLU A 206 -17.40 5.56 21.48
C GLU A 206 -15.90 5.78 21.40
N GLY A 207 -15.45 6.72 20.55
CA GLY A 207 -14.04 7.13 20.45
C GLY A 207 -13.43 6.88 19.07
N TRP A 208 -12.10 6.89 18.99
CA TRP A 208 -11.38 6.72 17.71
C TRP A 208 -11.12 5.25 17.42
N MET A 209 -11.43 4.83 16.19
CA MET A 209 -11.16 3.50 15.66
C MET A 209 -10.15 3.60 14.52
N HIS A 210 -9.23 2.64 14.44
CA HIS A 210 -8.24 2.54 13.38
C HIS A 210 -8.68 1.55 12.31
N ILE A 211 -8.49 1.93 11.04
CA ILE A 211 -8.68 1.06 9.88
C ILE A 211 -7.32 0.42 9.59
N HIS A 212 -7.24 -0.89 9.79
CA HIS A 212 -6.00 -1.65 9.64
C HIS A 212 -5.87 -2.27 8.25
N ASP A 213 -4.62 -2.40 7.82
CA ASP A 213 -4.24 -3.27 6.72
C ASP A 213 -4.30 -4.74 7.16
N GLU A 214 -4.93 -5.59 6.35
CA GLU A 214 -5.09 -7.02 6.65
C GLU A 214 -3.80 -7.83 6.56
N ARG A 215 -2.70 -7.26 6.03
CA ARG A 215 -1.38 -7.90 6.03
C ARG A 215 -0.93 -8.30 7.43
N ASN A 216 -1.20 -7.47 8.44
CA ASN A 216 -0.68 -7.62 9.80
C ASN A 216 -1.68 -7.10 10.83
N LEU A 217 -2.75 -7.87 11.05
CA LEU A 217 -3.78 -7.52 12.02
C LEU A 217 -3.21 -7.56 13.45
N PRO A 218 -3.42 -6.50 14.26
CA PRO A 218 -2.97 -6.50 15.64
C PRO A 218 -3.73 -7.53 16.48
N ALA A 219 -3.10 -7.98 17.56
CA ALA A 219 -3.79 -8.74 18.60
C ALA A 219 -4.94 -7.92 19.19
N LEU A 220 -5.99 -8.60 19.66
CA LEU A 220 -7.13 -7.96 20.31
C LEU A 220 -6.66 -6.99 21.40
N ASN A 221 -7.25 -5.78 21.40
CA ASN A 221 -6.91 -4.69 22.33
C ASN A 221 -5.48 -4.14 22.21
N ARG A 222 -4.75 -4.42 21.12
CA ARG A 222 -3.48 -3.76 20.79
C ARG A 222 -3.64 -2.87 19.57
N ILE A 223 -2.88 -1.79 19.55
CA ILE A 223 -2.75 -0.93 18.38
C ILE A 223 -1.69 -1.58 17.47
N GLY A 224 -1.99 -1.66 16.17
CA GLY A 224 -1.06 -2.15 15.15
C GLY A 224 0.14 -1.25 14.96
N GLU A 225 1.11 -1.72 14.18
CA GLU A 225 2.25 -0.89 13.77
C GLU A 225 1.74 0.32 12.96
N PRO A 226 2.36 1.51 13.10
CA PRO A 226 1.91 2.72 12.43
C PRO A 226 1.94 2.60 10.89
N ASP A 227 2.83 1.76 10.36
CA ASP A 227 2.98 1.49 8.93
C ASP A 227 1.81 0.65 8.36
N ASP A 228 1.02 -0.01 9.23
CA ASP A 228 -0.13 -0.88 8.89
C ASP A 228 -1.49 -0.27 9.30
N ILE A 229 -1.50 0.96 9.82
CA ILE A 229 -2.74 1.72 10.06
C ILE A 229 -3.00 2.57 8.83
N ILE A 230 -4.06 2.29 8.08
CA ILE A 230 -4.39 3.02 6.85
C ILE A 230 -4.96 4.40 7.18
N GLY A 231 -5.81 4.47 8.19
CA GLY A 231 -6.45 5.70 8.62
C GLY A 231 -7.23 5.50 9.92
N THR A 232 -7.86 6.58 10.38
CA THR A 232 -8.68 6.56 11.59
C THR A 232 -10.00 7.26 11.36
N VAL A 233 -11.01 6.84 12.12
CA VAL A 233 -12.37 7.38 12.11
C VAL A 233 -12.86 7.52 13.54
N LEU A 234 -13.74 8.49 13.76
CA LEU A 234 -14.53 8.59 14.97
C LEU A 234 -15.68 7.59 14.92
N VAL A 235 -15.94 6.97 16.06
CA VAL A 235 -17.10 6.12 16.34
C VAL A 235 -17.91 6.81 17.43
N GLU A 236 -19.19 6.99 17.19
CA GLU A 236 -20.14 7.53 18.16
C GLU A 236 -21.38 6.65 18.20
N ASN A 237 -21.84 6.28 19.39
CA ASN A 237 -23.00 5.39 19.56
C ASN A 237 -22.90 4.09 18.73
N SER A 238 -21.72 3.48 18.69
CA SER A 238 -21.43 2.26 17.93
C SER A 238 -21.54 2.41 16.41
N GLU A 239 -21.63 3.63 15.89
CA GLU A 239 -21.67 3.93 14.46
C GLU A 239 -20.39 4.66 14.03
N ILE A 240 -19.87 4.30 12.86
CA ILE A 240 -18.74 5.00 12.24
C ILE A 240 -19.23 6.38 11.76
N ARG A 241 -18.40 7.41 11.95
CA ARG A 241 -18.55 8.75 11.39
C ARG A 241 -17.60 8.94 10.20
N PRO A 242 -17.99 8.57 8.96
CA PRO A 242 -17.10 8.51 7.81
C PRO A 242 -16.53 9.87 7.41
N GLU A 243 -17.22 10.95 7.72
CA GLU A 243 -16.79 12.33 7.50
C GLU A 243 -15.51 12.69 8.26
N THR A 244 -15.25 11.99 9.38
CA THR A 244 -14.06 12.18 10.23
C THR A 244 -12.84 11.37 9.76
N TYR A 245 -12.98 10.62 8.66
CA TYR A 245 -11.89 9.82 8.11
C TYR A 245 -10.63 10.65 7.88
N GLN A 246 -9.55 10.23 8.53
CA GLN A 246 -8.24 10.83 8.39
C GLN A 246 -7.21 9.77 7.97
N PRO A 247 -6.52 9.94 6.83
CA PRO A 247 -5.46 9.04 6.42
C PRO A 247 -4.27 9.12 7.39
N MET A 248 -3.62 7.98 7.62
CA MET A 248 -2.46 7.92 8.50
C MET A 248 -1.18 8.32 7.74
N PRO A 249 -0.44 9.36 8.16
CA PRO A 249 0.75 9.81 7.44
C PRO A 249 1.91 8.80 7.43
N ALA A 250 1.95 7.89 8.40
CA ALA A 250 2.98 6.86 8.52
C ALA A 250 2.70 5.61 7.66
N TYR A 251 1.48 5.46 7.13
CA TYR A 251 1.06 4.27 6.40
C TYR A 251 1.95 3.99 5.18
N ARG A 252 2.30 2.71 4.99
CA ARG A 252 3.08 2.26 3.83
C ARG A 252 2.31 1.25 3.01
N LEU A 253 2.06 1.62 1.76
CA LEU A 253 1.40 0.77 0.76
C LEU A 253 2.11 -0.57 0.54
N VAL A 254 3.44 -0.57 0.68
CA VAL A 254 4.30 -1.73 0.50
C VAL A 254 5.25 -1.82 1.68
N THR A 255 5.26 -2.98 2.35
CA THR A 255 6.15 -3.30 3.47
C THR A 255 6.88 -4.61 3.18
N ALA A 256 7.67 -5.09 4.14
CA ALA A 256 8.31 -6.41 4.04
C ALA A 256 7.28 -7.56 3.95
N ASP A 257 6.07 -7.35 4.49
CA ASP A 257 4.96 -8.30 4.44
C ASP A 257 4.18 -8.25 3.11
N GLY A 258 4.55 -7.32 2.22
CA GLY A 258 4.05 -7.22 0.86
C GLY A 258 3.15 -6.01 0.62
N LEU A 259 2.35 -6.11 -0.45
CA LEU A 259 1.41 -5.06 -0.85
C LEU A 259 0.17 -5.06 0.03
N MET A 260 -0.37 -3.87 0.28
CA MET A 260 -1.55 -3.69 1.14
C MET A 260 -2.71 -4.64 0.87
N GLN A 261 -3.44 -4.96 1.93
CA GLN A 261 -4.64 -5.77 1.91
C GLN A 261 -5.76 -5.05 2.64
N LEU A 262 -6.91 -4.96 1.98
CA LEU A 262 -8.13 -4.41 2.56
C LEU A 262 -9.07 -5.56 2.88
N THR A 263 -9.90 -5.35 3.89
CA THR A 263 -11.08 -6.16 4.18
C THR A 263 -11.94 -6.36 2.93
N PRO A 264 -12.66 -7.49 2.80
CA PRO A 264 -13.35 -7.84 1.55
C PRO A 264 -14.30 -6.76 1.02
N GLY A 265 -15.06 -6.09 1.90
CA GLY A 265 -15.99 -5.03 1.51
C GLY A 265 -15.28 -3.80 0.95
N LEU A 266 -14.22 -3.34 1.62
CA LEU A 266 -13.43 -2.19 1.15
C LEU A 266 -12.59 -2.54 -0.08
N ALA A 267 -12.06 -3.77 -0.17
CA ALA A 267 -11.34 -4.25 -1.34
C ALA A 267 -12.24 -4.25 -2.59
N GLN A 268 -13.48 -4.72 -2.46
CA GLN A 268 -14.44 -4.70 -3.57
C GLN A 268 -14.79 -3.26 -3.96
N LYS A 269 -15.07 -2.39 -2.98
CA LYS A 269 -15.33 -0.97 -3.22
C LYS A 269 -14.20 -0.27 -3.97
N LEU A 270 -12.96 -0.55 -3.59
CA LEU A 270 -11.78 -0.04 -4.29
C LEU A 270 -11.73 -0.53 -5.73
N LYS A 271 -11.90 -1.84 -5.97
CA LYS A 271 -11.90 -2.42 -7.32
C LYS A 271 -12.97 -1.80 -8.21
N ASP A 272 -14.19 -1.64 -7.71
CA ASP A 272 -15.30 -1.01 -8.45
C ASP A 272 -14.99 0.45 -8.78
N THR A 273 -14.34 1.17 -7.87
CA THR A 273 -13.94 2.57 -8.07
C THR A 273 -12.85 2.67 -9.14
N LEU A 274 -11.84 1.79 -9.10
CA LEU A 274 -10.78 1.73 -10.09
C LEU A 274 -11.31 1.34 -11.48
N ALA A 275 -12.26 0.42 -11.56
CA ALA A 275 -12.90 0.04 -12.83
C ALA A 275 -13.60 1.23 -13.49
N LYS A 276 -14.37 2.02 -12.73
CA LYS A 276 -15.01 3.25 -13.23
C LYS A 276 -13.99 4.27 -13.71
N ILE A 277 -12.89 4.44 -12.98
CA ILE A 277 -11.80 5.35 -13.37
C ILE A 277 -11.14 4.86 -14.66
N ALA A 278 -10.89 3.55 -14.79
CA ALA A 278 -10.31 2.96 -16.00
C ALA A 278 -11.18 3.23 -17.23
N GLU A 279 -12.51 3.06 -17.11
CA GLU A 279 -13.46 3.34 -18.18
C GLU A 279 -13.45 4.82 -18.56
N ALA A 280 -13.49 5.73 -17.57
CA ALA A 280 -13.44 7.16 -17.82
C ALA A 280 -12.14 7.59 -18.51
N GLU A 281 -10.99 7.07 -18.07
CA GLU A 281 -9.70 7.32 -18.70
C GLU A 281 -9.68 6.78 -20.15
N LYS A 282 -10.19 5.57 -20.40
CA LYS A 282 -10.31 5.01 -21.76
C LYS A 282 -11.15 5.90 -22.67
N SER A 283 -12.30 6.38 -22.20
CA SER A 283 -13.19 7.27 -22.96
C SER A 283 -12.56 8.64 -23.23
N SER A 284 -11.65 9.11 -22.38
CA SER A 284 -10.94 10.38 -22.60
C SER A 284 -9.80 10.28 -23.64
N LEU A 285 -9.35 9.06 -23.94
CA LEU A 285 -8.25 8.77 -24.87
C LEU A 285 -8.74 8.43 -26.29
N SER A 286 -10.03 8.12 -26.46
CA SER A 286 -10.69 7.81 -27.74
C SER A 286 -11.28 9.05 -28.40
#